data_AF-A0A1Y3XQC2-F1
#
_entry.id   AF-A0A1Y3XQC2-F1
#
_cell.length_a   1.000
_cell.length_b   1.000
_cell.length_c   1.000
_cell.angle_alpha   90.00
_cell.angle_beta   90.00
_cell.angle_gamma   90.00
#
_symmetry.space_group_name_H-M   'P 1'
#
loop_
_entity.id
_entity.type
_entity.pdbx_description
1 polymer ?
#
loop_
_entity_poly.entity_id
_entity_poly.type
_entity_poly.pdbx_seq_one_letter_code
_entity_poly.pdbx_strand_id
1 'polypeptide(L)'
;MWLIKLPFRIIALPIMAVVAVLSIFYSIALHLSSLVVSLGFLLLGFGILSMLFQQMWIHAALLFGVAVVAFLGLMLAELISIGLEALVGKLSKFIFS
;
A
#
# COMPACT_ATOMS: atom_id res chain seq x y z
N MET A 1 -11.83 -24.22 30.61
CA MET A 1 -11.10 -23.94 29.36
C MET A 1 -11.21 -22.49 28.85
N TRP A 2 -12.11 -21.65 29.40
CA TRP A 2 -12.27 -20.23 29.01
C TRP A 2 -11.30 -19.27 29.73
N LEU A 3 -10.92 -19.57 30.99
CA LEU A 3 -10.00 -18.74 31.79
C LEU A 3 -8.54 -18.68 31.27
N ILE A 4 -8.08 -19.71 30.54
CA ILE A 4 -6.70 -19.75 30.02
C ILE A 4 -6.55 -18.86 28.77
N LYS A 5 -7.64 -18.60 28.02
CA LYS A 5 -7.64 -17.71 26.85
C LYS A 5 -7.80 -16.23 27.21
N LEU A 6 -8.33 -15.93 28.39
CA LEU A 6 -8.51 -14.57 28.89
C LEU A 6 -7.22 -13.73 28.94
N PRO A 7 -6.08 -14.20 29.48
CA PRO A 7 -4.85 -13.42 29.48
C PRO A 7 -4.32 -13.12 28.07
N PHE A 8 -4.44 -14.08 27.14
CA PHE A 8 -4.04 -13.88 25.74
C PHE A 8 -4.92 -12.84 25.02
N ARG A 9 -6.24 -12.80 25.30
CA ARG A 9 -7.14 -11.77 24.77
C ARG A 9 -6.81 -10.37 25.30
N ILE A 10 -6.47 -10.26 26.59
CA ILE A 10 -6.13 -8.99 27.23
C ILE A 10 -4.83 -8.41 26.65
N ILE A 11 -3.85 -9.25 26.31
CA ILE A 11 -2.59 -8.82 25.66
C ILE A 11 -2.80 -8.54 24.17
N ALA A 12 -3.65 -9.30 23.48
CA ALA A 12 -3.93 -9.10 22.05
C ALA A 12 -4.74 -7.82 21.78
N LEU A 13 -5.52 -7.34 22.74
CA LEU A 13 -6.34 -6.12 22.62
C LEU A 13 -5.53 -4.84 22.38
N PRO A 14 -4.51 -4.50 23.20
CA PRO A 14 -3.65 -3.35 22.94
C PRO A 14 -2.82 -3.53 21.66
N ILE A 15 -2.40 -4.77 21.33
CA ILE A 15 -1.71 -5.05 20.07
C ILE A 15 -2.61 -4.72 18.87
N MET A 16 -3.89 -5.13 18.91
CA MET A 16 -4.85 -4.79 17.87
C MET A 16 -5.10 -3.29 17.77
N ALA A 17 -5.21 -2.60 18.91
CA ALA A 17 -5.41 -1.15 18.92
C ALA A 17 -4.24 -0.42 18.23
N VAL A 18 -3.00 -0.81 18.52
CA VAL A 18 -1.81 -0.24 17.89
C VAL A 18 -1.77 -0.55 16.39
N VAL A 19 -2.02 -1.80 15.99
CA VAL A 19 -2.02 -2.22 14.58
C VAL A 19 -3.13 -1.55 13.78
N ALA A 20 -4.33 -1.39 14.36
CA ALA A 20 -5.45 -0.71 13.72
C ALA A 20 -5.18 0.79 13.54
N VAL A 21 -4.62 1.46 14.56
CA VAL A 21 -4.21 2.87 14.44
C VAL A 21 -3.17 3.01 13.32
N LEU A 22 -2.14 2.15 13.32
CA LEU A 22 -1.13 2.12 12.25
C LEU A 22 -1.75 1.85 10.87
N SER A 23 -2.74 0.95 10.76
CA SER A 23 -3.39 0.67 9.47
C SER A 23 -4.19 1.84 8.95
N ILE A 24 -4.86 2.59 9.82
CA ILE A 24 -5.60 3.80 9.45
C ILE A 24 -4.63 4.87 8.94
N PHE A 25 -3.54 5.11 9.67
CA PHE A 25 -2.49 6.05 9.22
C PHE A 25 -1.86 5.60 7.90
N TYR A 26 -1.58 4.30 7.75
CA TYR A 26 -1.01 3.73 6.54
C TYR A 26 -1.96 3.88 5.34
N SER A 27 -3.24 3.53 5.49
CA SER A 27 -4.26 3.67 4.44
C SER A 27 -4.42 5.13 3.98
N ILE A 28 -4.50 6.07 4.91
CA ILE A 28 -4.58 7.51 4.59
C ILE A 28 -3.33 7.97 3.84
N ALA A 29 -2.15 7.58 4.33
CA ALA A 29 -0.88 7.91 3.67
C ALA A 29 -0.80 7.29 2.26
N LEU A 30 -1.32 6.08 2.08
CA LEU A 30 -1.32 5.36 0.81
C LEU A 30 -2.30 5.99 -0.18
N HIS A 31 -3.49 6.40 0.24
CA HIS A 31 -4.43 7.15 -0.59
C HIS A 31 -3.86 8.49 -1.05
N LEU A 32 -3.23 9.25 -0.15
CA LEU A 32 -2.60 10.53 -0.50
C LEU A 32 -1.40 10.31 -1.43
N SER A 33 -0.58 9.30 -1.15
CA SER A 33 0.57 8.94 -1.98
C SER A 33 0.12 8.46 -3.36
N SER A 34 -0.98 7.71 -3.45
CA SER A 34 -1.58 7.25 -4.71
C SER A 34 -2.04 8.42 -5.58
N LEU A 35 -2.60 9.49 -4.99
CA LEU A 35 -2.93 10.71 -5.74
C LEU A 35 -1.70 11.41 -6.30
N VAL A 36 -0.65 11.56 -5.49
CA VAL A 36 0.61 12.17 -5.94
C VAL A 36 1.28 11.32 -7.01
N VAL A 37 1.32 10.01 -6.83
CA VAL A 37 1.94 9.06 -7.75
C VAL A 37 1.15 9.00 -9.07
N SER A 38 -0.18 8.95 -9.03
CA SER A 38 -1.02 8.97 -10.25
C SER A 38 -0.86 10.26 -11.05
N LEU A 39 -0.73 11.41 -10.38
CA LEU A 39 -0.39 12.67 -11.06
C LEU A 39 1.00 12.62 -11.70
N GLY A 40 1.97 12.04 -10.99
CA GLY A 40 3.32 11.79 -11.52
C GLY A 40 3.32 10.86 -12.74
N PHE A 41 2.50 9.81 -12.73
CA PHE A 41 2.30 8.92 -13.88
C PHE A 41 1.70 9.63 -15.08
N LEU A 42 0.78 10.56 -14.85
CA LEU A 42 0.15 11.35 -15.92
C LEU A 42 1.19 12.24 -16.61
N LEU A 43 2.05 12.89 -15.81
CA LEU A 43 3.19 13.68 -16.31
C LEU A 43 4.22 12.80 -17.05
N LEU A 44 4.56 11.63 -16.49
CA LEU A 44 5.44 10.67 -17.16
C LEU A 44 4.87 10.20 -18.49
N GLY A 45 3.57 9.90 -18.56
CA GLY A 45 2.89 9.51 -19.79
C GLY A 45 2.95 10.61 -20.85
N PHE A 46 2.72 11.87 -20.48
CA PHE A 46 2.87 13.00 -21.39
C PHE A 46 4.33 13.19 -21.84
N GLY A 47 5.29 12.98 -20.93
CA GLY A 47 6.73 12.99 -21.24
C GLY A 47 7.11 11.91 -22.27
N ILE A 48 6.62 10.68 -22.08
CA ILE A 48 6.86 9.58 -23.02
C ILE A 48 6.25 9.91 -24.39
N LEU A 49 5.03 10.44 -24.42
CA LEU A 49 4.36 10.80 -25.68
C LEU A 49 5.15 11.88 -26.44
N SER A 50 5.58 12.94 -25.74
CA SER A 50 6.35 14.02 -26.37
C SER A 50 7.72 13.55 -26.88
N MET A 51 8.44 12.68 -26.15
CA MET A 51 9.69 12.09 -26.60
C MET A 51 9.52 11.14 -27.79
N LEU A 52 8.38 10.44 -27.86
CA LEU A 52 8.04 9.59 -28.99
C LEU A 52 7.81 10.42 -30.26
N PHE A 53 7.13 11.57 -30.14
CA PHE A 53 7.00 12.54 -31.23
C PHE A 53 8.35 13.11 -31.68
N GLN A 54 9.31 13.26 -30.78
CA GLN A 54 10.68 13.69 -31.08
C GLN A 54 11.60 12.56 -31.58
N GLN A 55 11.08 11.35 -31.84
CA GLN A 55 11.85 10.18 -32.29
C GLN A 55 12.98 9.76 -31.33
N MET A 56 12.90 10.15 -30.05
CA MET A 56 13.90 9.82 -29.03
C MET A 56 13.57 8.49 -28.33
N TRP A 57 13.58 7.41 -29.09
CA TRP A 57 13.15 6.06 -28.67
C TRP A 57 13.84 5.54 -27.40
N ILE A 58 15.15 5.77 -27.27
CA ILE A 58 15.94 5.28 -26.13
C ILE A 58 15.54 5.98 -24.82
N HIS A 59 15.26 7.28 -24.87
CA HIS A 59 14.87 8.06 -23.69
C HIS A 59 13.43 7.75 -23.29
N ALA A 60 12.54 7.57 -24.27
CA ALA A 60 11.18 7.10 -24.05
C ALA A 60 11.16 5.71 -23.39
N ALA A 61 12.00 4.77 -23.86
CA ALA A 61 12.12 3.44 -23.26
C ALA A 61 12.67 3.49 -21.82
N LEU A 62 13.64 4.38 -21.54
CA LEU A 62 14.17 4.58 -20.20
C LEU A 62 13.09 5.11 -19.24
N LEU A 63 12.36 6.17 -19.64
CA LEU A 63 11.26 6.73 -18.85
C LEU A 63 10.14 5.72 -18.62
N PHE A 64 9.82 4.93 -19.64
CA PHE A 64 8.87 3.83 -19.50
C PHE A 64 9.34 2.79 -18.47
N GLY A 65 10.62 2.42 -18.49
CA GLY A 65 11.20 1.54 -17.47
C GLY A 65 11.07 2.09 -16.05
N VAL A 66 11.36 3.38 -15.85
CA VAL A 66 11.18 4.05 -14.55
C VAL A 66 9.71 4.03 -14.12
N ALA A 67 8.78 4.30 -15.03
CA ALA A 67 7.36 4.26 -14.77
C ALA A 67 6.91 2.85 -14.31
N VAL A 68 7.39 1.79 -14.97
CA VAL A 68 7.08 0.41 -14.58
C VAL A 68 7.60 0.08 -13.17
N VAL A 69 8.82 0.49 -12.83
CA VAL A 69 9.39 0.26 -11.49
C VAL A 69 8.58 1.00 -10.41
N ALA A 70 8.20 2.26 -10.67
CA ALA A 70 7.34 3.03 -9.77
C ALA A 70 5.97 2.35 -9.59
N PHE A 71 5.42 1.77 -10.65
CA PHE A 71 4.13 1.08 -10.61
C PHE A 71 4.19 -0.18 -9.77
N LEU A 72 5.27 -0.95 -9.92
CA LEU A 72 5.52 -2.14 -9.11
C LEU A 72 5.64 -1.79 -7.62
N GLY A 73 6.30 -0.67 -7.29
CA GLY A 73 6.37 -0.15 -5.93
C GLY A 73 5.00 0.20 -5.34
N LEU A 74 4.13 0.80 -6.14
CA LEU A 74 2.75 1.12 -5.73
C LEU A 74 1.93 -0.15 -5.46
N MET A 75 2.00 -1.14 -6.36
CA MET A 75 1.33 -2.43 -6.20
C MET A 75 1.80 -3.17 -4.94
N LEU A 76 3.09 -3.08 -4.62
CA LEU A 76 3.63 -3.67 -3.39
C LEU A 76 3.08 -2.97 -2.14
N ALA A 77 2.96 -1.64 -2.17
CA ALA A 77 2.37 -0.88 -1.08
C ALA A 77 0.88 -1.26 -0.87
N GLU A 78 0.10 -1.36 -1.94
CA GLU A 78 -1.30 -1.82 -1.85
C GLU A 78 -1.40 -3.23 -1.29
N LEU A 79 -0.51 -4.15 -1.69
CA LEU A 79 -0.48 -5.50 -1.16
C LEU A 79 -0.23 -5.52 0.36
N ILE A 80 0.66 -4.66 0.86
CA ILE A 80 0.92 -4.51 2.30
C ILE A 80 -0.34 -4.01 3.01
N SER A 81 -1.07 -3.05 2.42
CA SER A 81 -2.33 -2.55 2.97
C SER A 81 -3.38 -3.65 3.11
N ILE A 82 -3.59 -4.43 2.05
CA ILE A 82 -4.53 -5.55 2.04
C ILE A 82 -4.12 -6.62 3.07
N GLY A 83 -2.81 -6.91 3.16
CA GLY A 83 -2.27 -7.84 4.15
C GLY A 83 -2.53 -7.36 5.59
N LEU A 84 -2.40 -6.06 5.83
CA LEU A 84 -2.65 -5.44 7.13
C LEU A 84 -4.13 -5.50 7.51
N GLU A 85 -5.04 -5.21 6.57
CA GLU A 85 -6.49 -5.37 6.76
C GLU A 85 -6.86 -6.82 7.07
N ALA A 86 -6.29 -7.78 6.34
CA ALA A 86 -6.52 -9.20 6.58
C ALA A 86 -6.00 -9.65 7.96
N LEU A 87 -4.87 -9.10 8.41
CA LEU A 87 -4.32 -9.37 9.73
C LEU A 87 -5.22 -8.81 10.84
N VAL A 88 -5.70 -7.57 10.69
CA VAL A 88 -6.67 -6.96 11.61
C VAL A 88 -7.95 -7.79 11.68
N GLY A 89 -8.46 -8.26 10.54
CA GLY A 89 -9.63 -9.15 10.49
C GLY A 89 -9.43 -10.47 11.23
N LYS A 90 -8.26 -11.12 11.05
CA LYS A 90 -7.92 -12.35 11.80
C LYS A 90 -7.75 -12.11 13.29
N LEU A 91 -7.11 -11.01 13.69
CA LEU A 91 -6.95 -10.63 15.10
C LEU A 91 -8.29 -10.34 15.76
N SER A 92 -9.17 -9.59 15.09
CA SER A 92 -10.54 -9.33 15.55
C SER A 92 -11.29 -10.64 15.80
N LYS A 93 -11.28 -11.56 14.82
CA LYS A 93 -11.92 -12.87 14.96
C LYS A 93 -11.33 -13.68 16.13
N PHE A 94 -10.02 -13.60 16.38
CA PHE A 94 -9.37 -14.28 17.51
C PHE A 94 -9.77 -13.69 18.89
N ILE A 95 -10.00 -12.37 18.97
CA ILE A 95 -10.40 -11.71 20.22
C ILE A 95 -11.90 -11.86 20.51
N PHE A 96 -12.76 -11.96 19.49
CA PHE A 96 -14.21 -12.06 19.68
C PHE A 96 -14.78 -13.48 19.58
N SER A 97 -14.02 -14.48 19.12
CA SER A 97 -14.39 -15.92 19.09
C SER A 97 -13.95 -16.70 20.32
#